data_AF-Q87Y73-F1
#
_entry.id   AF-Q87Y73-F1
#
_cell.length_a   1.000
_cell.length_b   1.000
_cell.length_c   1.000
_cell.angle_alpha   90.00
_cell.angle_beta   90.00
_cell.angle_gamma   90.00
#
_symmetry.space_group_name_H-M   'P 1'
#
loop_
_entity.id
_entity.type
_entity.pdbx_description
1 polymer ?
#
loop_
_entity_poly.entity_id
_entity_poly.type
_entity_poly.pdbx_seq_one_letter_code
_entity_poly.pdbx_strand_id
1 'polypeptide(L)'
;MIGPFAYGWKVLAIVAVLISCWVWGFNHGSNKVEADWQQKWDRELKTQSQAVASTTTEYRTEEQRRQKAANQVANDARQEQAVAIADAVVADASGDRLRSEAGKLAASASCVPSDPGIADRGKNAARAAMVLSDLLSRADSRAGELARHADRLTVALQACNASYIGVTGSAH
;
A
#
# COMPACT_ATOMS: atom_id res chain seq x y z
N MET A 1 -101.54 17.59 -1.04
CA MET A 1 -100.75 16.55 -1.73
C MET A 1 -99.27 16.85 -1.50
N ILE A 2 -98.64 16.21 -0.52
CA ILE A 2 -97.19 16.32 -0.30
C ILE A 2 -96.54 15.34 -1.28
N GLY A 3 -95.90 15.86 -2.33
CA GLY A 3 -95.34 15.05 -3.40
C GLY A 3 -94.19 14.14 -2.91
N PRO A 4 -93.94 13.01 -3.61
CA PRO A 4 -92.93 12.00 -3.23
C PRO A 4 -91.49 12.53 -3.15
N PHE A 5 -91.24 13.73 -3.67
CA PHE A 5 -89.94 14.41 -3.58
C PHE A 5 -89.54 14.85 -2.16
N ALA A 6 -90.51 15.03 -1.24
CA ALA A 6 -90.21 15.48 0.13
C ALA A 6 -89.47 14.43 0.98
N TYR A 7 -89.61 13.14 0.64
CA TYR A 7 -88.92 12.03 1.32
C TYR A 7 -87.63 11.58 0.62
N GLY A 8 -87.46 11.89 -0.68
CA GLY A 8 -86.27 11.51 -1.44
C GLY A 8 -84.97 12.08 -0.88
N TRP A 9 -84.96 13.36 -0.49
CA TRP A 9 -83.79 13.99 0.15
C TRP A 9 -83.43 13.33 1.50
N LYS A 10 -84.43 12.94 2.30
CA LYS A 10 -84.20 12.28 3.59
C LYS A 10 -83.56 10.90 3.41
N VAL A 11 -84.00 10.13 2.43
CA VAL A 11 -83.41 8.81 2.12
C VAL A 11 -81.99 8.98 1.60
N LEU A 12 -81.73 9.95 0.72
CA LEU A 12 -80.37 10.24 0.24
C LEU A 12 -79.43 10.68 1.35
N ALA A 13 -79.90 11.49 2.30
CA ALA A 13 -79.11 11.91 3.47
C ALA A 13 -78.76 10.71 4.37
N ILE A 14 -79.71 9.79 4.60
CA ILE A 14 -79.44 8.57 5.38
C ILE A 14 -78.42 7.68 4.68
N VAL A 15 -78.57 7.45 3.37
CA VAL A 15 -77.62 6.65 2.59
C VAL A 15 -76.22 7.27 2.60
N ALA A 16 -76.12 8.60 2.47
CA ALA A 16 -74.84 9.31 2.54
C ALA A 16 -74.15 9.14 3.91
N VAL A 17 -74.91 9.17 5.02
CA VAL A 17 -74.38 8.93 6.37
C VAL A 17 -73.92 7.48 6.55
N LEU A 18 -74.64 6.51 5.99
CA LEU A 18 -74.23 5.10 6.05
C LEU A 18 -72.95 4.84 5.25
N ILE A 19 -72.84 5.42 4.05
CA ILE A 19 -71.63 5.33 3.22
C ILE A 19 -70.43 5.98 3.91
N SER A 20 -70.61 7.18 4.48
CA SER A 20 -69.52 7.87 5.16
C SER A 20 -69.04 7.12 6.40
N CYS A 21 -69.94 6.50 7.18
CA CYS A 21 -69.61 5.65 8.31
C CYS A 21 -68.82 4.40 7.88
N TRP A 22 -69.24 3.75 6.79
CA TRP A 22 -68.57 2.57 6.25
C TRP A 22 -67.17 2.89 5.74
N VAL A 23 -67.01 3.96 4.94
CA VAL A 23 -65.71 4.42 4.44
C VAL A 23 -64.79 4.84 5.58
N TRP A 24 -65.31 5.54 6.60
CA TRP A 24 -64.52 5.94 7.77
C TRP A 24 -64.03 4.72 8.56
N GLY A 25 -64.90 3.73 8.81
CA GLY A 25 -64.50 2.49 9.48
C GLY A 25 -63.45 1.69 8.70
N PHE A 26 -63.62 1.58 7.38
CA PHE A 26 -62.67 0.89 6.51
C PHE A 26 -61.30 1.57 6.48
N ASN A 27 -61.27 2.89 6.25
CA ASN A 27 -60.04 3.67 6.22
C ASN A 27 -59.34 3.70 7.59
N HIS A 28 -60.09 3.79 8.69
CA HIS A 28 -59.52 3.76 10.03
C HIS A 28 -58.86 2.40 10.34
N GLY A 29 -59.44 1.29 9.87
CA GLY A 29 -58.84 -0.03 9.97
C GLY A 29 -57.55 -0.16 9.16
N SER A 30 -57.58 0.23 7.87
CA SER A 30 -56.42 0.15 6.98
C SER A 30 -55.27 1.05 7.43
N ASN A 31 -55.56 2.26 7.93
CA ASN A 31 -54.53 3.21 8.36
C ASN A 31 -53.72 2.69 9.56
N LYS A 32 -54.35 1.94 10.48
CA LYS A 32 -53.62 1.33 11.60
C LYS A 32 -52.71 0.20 11.14
N VAL A 33 -53.22 -0.65 10.26
CA VAL A 33 -52.44 -1.77 9.70
C VAL A 33 -51.25 -1.24 8.89
N GLU A 34 -51.46 -0.22 8.07
CA GLU A 34 -50.40 0.44 7.31
C GLU A 34 -49.36 1.09 8.22
N ALA A 35 -49.79 1.82 9.26
CA ALA A 35 -48.88 2.43 10.23
C ALA A 35 -48.04 1.38 10.99
N ASP A 36 -48.64 0.27 11.40
CA ASP A 36 -47.93 -0.83 12.07
C ASP A 36 -46.93 -1.52 11.13
N TRP A 37 -47.29 -1.70 9.86
CA TRP A 37 -46.39 -2.26 8.85
C TRP A 37 -45.23 -1.32 8.53
N GLN A 38 -45.50 -0.02 8.35
CA GLN A 38 -44.47 0.99 8.12
C GLN A 38 -43.49 1.08 9.30
N GLN A 39 -44.00 1.04 10.54
CA GLN A 39 -43.12 1.03 11.72
C GLN A 39 -42.21 -0.21 11.79
N LYS A 40 -42.71 -1.39 11.42
CA LYS A 40 -41.88 -2.60 11.36
C LYS A 40 -40.83 -2.48 10.27
N TRP A 41 -41.22 -2.00 9.10
CA TRP A 41 -40.32 -1.81 7.97
C TRP A 41 -39.21 -0.80 8.31
N ASP A 42 -39.56 0.34 8.90
CA ASP A 42 -38.60 1.37 9.31
C ASP A 42 -37.61 0.87 10.36
N ARG A 43 -38.06 0.03 11.30
CA ARG A 43 -37.17 -0.61 12.29
C ARG A 43 -36.17 -1.54 11.62
N GLU A 44 -36.63 -2.34 10.66
CA GLU A 44 -35.77 -3.27 9.93
C GLU A 44 -34.77 -2.50 9.05
N LEU A 45 -35.23 -1.48 8.32
CA LEU A 45 -34.37 -0.64 7.48
C LEU A 45 -33.32 0.11 8.31
N LYS A 46 -33.69 0.61 9.49
CA LYS A 46 -32.74 1.22 10.43
C LYS A 46 -31.73 0.22 10.95
N THR A 47 -32.17 -0.98 11.33
CA THR A 47 -31.27 -2.03 11.83
C THR A 47 -30.29 -2.48 10.76
N GLN A 48 -30.76 -2.71 9.53
CA GLN A 48 -29.90 -3.05 8.40
C GLN A 48 -28.95 -1.91 8.02
N SER A 49 -29.43 -0.66 7.96
CA SER A 49 -28.55 0.47 7.63
C SER A 49 -27.49 0.71 8.71
N GLN A 50 -27.80 0.51 9.99
CA GLN A 50 -26.82 0.56 11.08
C GLN A 50 -25.81 -0.60 11.00
N ALA A 51 -26.27 -1.82 10.70
CA ALA A 51 -25.39 -2.98 10.51
C ALA A 51 -24.43 -2.76 9.32
N VAL A 52 -24.93 -2.23 8.20
CA VAL A 52 -24.09 -1.90 7.04
C VAL A 52 -23.14 -0.74 7.34
N ALA A 53 -23.59 0.30 8.03
CA ALA A 53 -22.76 1.44 8.38
C ALA A 53 -21.60 1.05 9.32
N SER A 54 -21.90 0.30 10.38
CA SER A 54 -20.91 -0.16 11.38
C SER A 54 -19.86 -1.07 10.75
N THR A 55 -20.29 -2.09 10.00
CA THR A 55 -19.38 -2.99 9.27
C THR A 55 -18.53 -2.20 8.27
N THR A 56 -19.12 -1.29 7.49
CA THR A 56 -18.38 -0.48 6.51
C THR A 56 -17.34 0.42 7.19
N THR A 57 -17.66 1.01 8.35
CA THR A 57 -16.68 1.84 9.07
C THR A 57 -15.51 1.01 9.58
N GLU A 58 -15.75 -0.16 10.17
CA GLU A 58 -14.69 -1.05 10.65
C GLU A 58 -13.79 -1.52 9.51
N TYR A 59 -14.39 -1.97 8.39
CA TYR A 59 -13.62 -2.38 7.20
C TYR A 59 -12.80 -1.22 6.62
N ARG A 60 -13.34 0.00 6.56
CA ARG A 60 -12.59 1.16 6.05
C ARG A 60 -11.46 1.58 6.99
N THR A 61 -11.64 1.48 8.31
CA THR A 61 -10.58 1.80 9.27
C THR A 61 -9.44 0.78 9.19
N GLU A 62 -9.75 -0.52 9.07
CA GLU A 62 -8.73 -1.54 8.86
C GLU A 62 -8.01 -1.38 7.51
N GLU A 63 -8.74 -1.08 6.44
CA GLU A 63 -8.13 -0.83 5.13
C GLU A 63 -7.21 0.40 5.18
N GLN A 64 -7.63 1.49 5.81
CA GLN A 64 -6.78 2.67 5.99
C GLN A 64 -5.55 2.38 6.86
N ARG A 65 -5.68 1.56 7.91
CA ARG A 65 -4.56 1.14 8.75
C ARG A 65 -3.53 0.34 7.93
N ARG A 66 -3.99 -0.62 7.12
CA ARG A 66 -3.15 -1.43 6.23
C ARG A 66 -2.46 -0.59 5.16
N GLN A 67 -3.20 0.31 4.50
CA GLN A 67 -2.65 1.24 3.51
C GLN A 67 -1.60 2.17 4.12
N LYS A 68 -1.85 2.70 5.33
CA LYS A 68 -0.87 3.55 6.02
C LYS A 68 0.40 2.79 6.37
N ALA A 69 0.27 1.56 6.88
CA ALA A 69 1.43 0.72 7.18
C ALA A 69 2.23 0.37 5.92
N ALA A 70 1.55 -0.01 4.82
CA ALA A 70 2.20 -0.29 3.54
C ALA A 70 2.93 0.95 2.98
N ASN A 71 2.32 2.13 3.06
CA ASN A 71 2.93 3.39 2.62
C ASN A 71 4.14 3.77 3.47
N GLN A 72 4.11 3.53 4.79
CA GLN A 72 5.27 3.74 5.66
C GLN A 72 6.43 2.83 5.27
N VAL A 73 6.20 1.53 5.16
CA VAL A 73 7.24 0.57 4.71
C VAL A 73 7.80 0.95 3.34
N ALA A 74 6.96 1.36 2.40
CA ALA A 74 7.39 1.79 1.08
C ALA A 74 8.19 3.10 1.09
N ASN A 75 7.94 4.00 2.05
CA ASN A 75 8.71 5.23 2.21
C ASN A 75 10.05 4.95 2.90
N ASP A 76 10.04 4.14 3.95
CA ASP A 76 11.25 3.74 4.67
C ASP A 76 12.21 3.00 3.75
N ALA A 77 11.71 2.03 2.97
CA ALA A 77 12.51 1.31 1.98
C ALA A 77 13.08 2.23 0.88
N ARG A 78 12.33 3.25 0.42
CA ARG A 78 12.84 4.24 -0.53
C ARG A 78 13.95 5.10 0.09
N GLN A 79 13.80 5.45 1.37
CA GLN A 79 14.80 6.25 2.08
C GLN A 79 16.08 5.45 2.32
N GLU A 80 15.97 4.20 2.77
CA GLU A 80 17.11 3.29 2.90
C GLU A 80 17.79 3.04 1.55
N GLN A 81 17.02 2.85 0.48
CA GLN A 81 17.58 2.70 -0.86
C GLN A 81 18.35 3.96 -1.31
N ALA A 82 17.85 5.15 -1.01
CA ALA A 82 18.52 6.40 -1.34
C ALA A 82 19.85 6.55 -0.58
N VAL A 83 19.87 6.19 0.71
CA VAL A 83 21.09 6.17 1.53
C VAL A 83 22.09 5.17 0.97
N ALA A 84 21.66 3.93 0.69
CA ALA A 84 22.54 2.90 0.13
C ALA A 84 23.12 3.29 -1.24
N ILE A 85 22.35 3.97 -2.09
CA ILE A 85 22.84 4.50 -3.37
C ILE A 85 23.88 5.61 -3.13
N ALA A 86 23.63 6.52 -2.19
CA ALA A 86 24.57 7.59 -1.86
C ALA A 86 25.90 7.01 -1.32
N ASP A 87 25.82 6.04 -0.42
CA ASP A 87 26.99 5.35 0.13
C ASP A 87 27.76 4.59 -0.94
N ALA A 88 27.06 3.92 -1.87
CA ALA A 88 27.68 3.25 -3.01
C ALA A 88 28.45 4.24 -3.91
N VAL A 89 27.90 5.43 -4.17
CA VAL A 89 28.58 6.47 -4.96
C VAL A 89 29.84 6.97 -4.24
N VAL A 90 29.79 7.15 -2.92
CA VAL A 90 30.95 7.55 -2.11
C VAL A 90 32.04 6.46 -2.11
N ALA A 91 31.64 5.19 -2.02
CA ALA A 91 32.55 4.05 -2.09
C ALA A 91 33.21 3.94 -3.47
N ASP A 92 32.45 4.07 -4.56
CA ASP A 92 32.96 4.04 -5.93
C ASP A 92 33.96 5.19 -6.17
N ALA A 93 33.64 6.41 -5.74
CA ALA A 93 34.55 7.56 -5.85
C ALA A 93 35.86 7.37 -5.06
N SER A 94 35.77 6.76 -3.88
CA SER A 94 36.95 6.42 -3.07
C SER A 94 37.79 5.33 -3.73
N GLY A 95 37.16 4.32 -4.33
CA GLY A 95 37.81 3.27 -5.11
C GLY A 95 38.53 3.81 -6.34
N ASP A 96 37.91 4.72 -7.09
CA ASP A 96 38.53 5.36 -8.25
C ASP A 96 39.73 6.23 -7.89
N ARG A 97 39.64 6.96 -6.77
CA ARG A 97 40.78 7.72 -6.23
C ARG A 97 41.92 6.79 -5.84
N LEU A 98 41.64 5.67 -5.17
CA LEU A 98 42.66 4.69 -4.80
C LEU A 98 43.34 4.08 -6.04
N ARG A 99 42.58 3.72 -7.08
CA ARG A 99 43.13 3.24 -8.36
C ARG A 99 44.01 4.28 -9.04
N SER A 100 43.60 5.56 -9.01
CA SER A 100 44.39 6.66 -9.57
C SER A 100 45.72 6.84 -8.83
N GLU A 101 45.70 6.88 -7.50
CA GLU A 101 46.93 7.03 -6.69
C GLU A 101 47.84 5.80 -6.81
N ALA A 102 47.28 4.59 -6.84
CA ALA A 102 48.05 3.37 -7.09
C ALA A 102 48.72 3.39 -8.49
N GLY A 103 48.01 3.87 -9.51
CA GLY A 103 48.56 4.05 -10.86
C GLY A 103 49.71 5.05 -10.91
N LYS A 104 49.57 6.19 -10.22
CA LYS A 104 50.64 7.20 -10.09
C LYS A 104 51.86 6.64 -9.36
N LEU A 105 51.65 5.89 -8.28
CA LEU A 105 52.72 5.25 -7.52
C LEU A 105 53.46 4.22 -8.38
N ALA A 106 52.74 3.35 -9.09
CA ALA A 106 53.32 2.38 -10.02
C ALA A 106 54.14 3.05 -11.14
N ALA A 107 53.64 4.15 -11.71
CA ALA A 107 54.37 4.94 -12.70
C ALA A 107 55.64 5.57 -12.12
N SER A 108 55.59 6.12 -10.89
CA SER A 108 56.76 6.71 -10.23
C SER A 108 57.85 5.67 -9.91
N ALA A 109 57.46 4.46 -9.49
CA ALA A 109 58.38 3.36 -9.22
C ALA A 109 59.08 2.85 -10.49
N SER A 110 58.41 2.95 -11.65
CA SER A 110 58.98 2.62 -12.97
C SER A 110 60.05 3.60 -13.45
N CYS A 111 60.18 4.79 -12.86
CA CYS A 111 61.15 5.81 -13.29
C CYS A 111 62.51 5.73 -12.56
N VAL A 112 62.69 4.79 -11.62
CA VAL A 112 63.95 4.61 -10.88
C VAL A 112 64.95 3.79 -11.73
N PRO A 113 66.19 4.28 -11.97
CA PRO A 113 67.20 3.52 -12.72
C PRO A 113 67.54 2.21 -11.98
N SER A 114 67.35 1.07 -12.63
CA SER A 114 67.70 -0.26 -12.07
C SER A 114 68.68 -1.02 -12.95
N ASP A 115 69.60 -1.71 -12.27
CA ASP A 115 70.65 -2.59 -12.80
C ASP A 115 70.08 -3.65 -13.78
N PRO A 116 70.71 -4.02 -14.91
CA PRO A 116 70.07 -4.78 -16.00
C PRO A 116 69.47 -6.13 -15.58
N GLY A 117 70.13 -6.86 -14.66
CA GLY A 117 69.63 -8.13 -14.11
C GLY A 117 68.49 -7.98 -13.10
N ILE A 118 68.36 -6.81 -12.48
CA ILE A 118 67.23 -6.42 -11.63
C ILE A 118 66.11 -5.84 -12.48
N ALA A 119 66.43 -5.17 -13.59
CA ALA A 119 65.47 -4.56 -14.51
C ALA A 119 64.60 -5.63 -15.21
N ASP A 120 65.16 -6.74 -15.68
CA ASP A 120 64.34 -7.81 -16.29
C ASP A 120 63.52 -8.60 -15.27
N ARG A 121 64.06 -8.81 -14.06
CA ARG A 121 63.28 -9.37 -12.93
C ARG A 121 62.17 -8.41 -12.51
N GLY A 122 62.43 -7.10 -12.52
CA GLY A 122 61.47 -6.02 -12.25
C GLY A 122 60.39 -5.90 -13.32
N LYS A 123 60.71 -6.06 -14.60
CA LYS A 123 59.72 -6.07 -15.70
C LYS A 123 58.76 -7.26 -15.60
N ASN A 124 59.27 -8.45 -15.27
CA ASN A 124 58.44 -9.63 -15.06
C ASN A 124 57.55 -9.48 -13.81
N ALA A 125 58.10 -8.95 -12.72
CA ALA A 125 57.34 -8.63 -11.52
C ALA A 125 56.26 -7.56 -11.76
N ALA A 126 56.55 -6.51 -12.54
CA ALA A 126 55.59 -5.48 -12.92
C ALA A 126 54.46 -6.04 -13.81
N ARG A 127 54.77 -6.93 -14.76
CA ARG A 127 53.76 -7.64 -15.55
C ARG A 127 52.87 -8.53 -14.68
N ALA A 128 53.46 -9.27 -13.75
CA ALA A 128 52.70 -10.10 -12.81
C ALA A 128 51.79 -9.23 -11.92
N ALA A 129 52.29 -8.10 -11.41
CA ALA A 129 51.52 -7.15 -10.61
C ALA A 129 50.37 -6.51 -11.40
N MET A 130 50.57 -6.15 -12.68
CA MET A 130 49.50 -5.65 -13.55
C MET A 130 48.40 -6.69 -13.78
N VAL A 131 48.76 -7.95 -14.05
CA VAL A 131 47.76 -9.03 -14.21
C VAL A 131 47.02 -9.28 -12.91
N LEU A 132 47.72 -9.33 -11.77
CA LEU A 132 47.07 -9.50 -10.47
C LEU A 132 46.11 -8.34 -10.15
N SER A 133 46.49 -7.12 -10.51
CA SER A 133 45.64 -5.94 -10.33
C SER A 133 44.41 -5.96 -11.25
N ASP A 134 44.53 -6.43 -12.49
CA ASP A 134 43.37 -6.60 -13.39
C ASP A 134 42.43 -7.69 -12.88
N LEU A 135 42.98 -8.82 -12.42
CA LEU A 135 42.19 -9.90 -11.82
C LEU A 135 41.48 -9.46 -10.55
N LEU A 136 42.16 -8.73 -9.66
CA LEU A 136 41.57 -8.19 -8.43
C LEU A 136 40.46 -7.19 -8.79
N SER A 137 40.69 -6.30 -9.75
CA SER A 137 39.67 -5.34 -10.21
C SER A 137 38.42 -6.03 -10.77
N ARG A 138 38.58 -7.10 -11.55
CA ARG A 138 37.47 -7.92 -12.07
C ARG A 138 36.76 -8.70 -10.96
N ALA A 139 37.51 -9.23 -10.00
CA ALA A 139 36.95 -9.96 -8.86
C ALA A 139 36.12 -9.02 -7.98
N ASP A 140 36.66 -7.84 -7.65
CA ASP A 140 35.97 -6.83 -6.85
C ASP A 140 34.74 -6.28 -7.56
N SER A 141 34.78 -6.06 -8.89
CA SER A 141 33.59 -5.62 -9.62
C SER A 141 32.47 -6.66 -9.60
N ARG A 142 32.83 -7.94 -9.71
CA ARG A 142 31.85 -9.05 -9.61
C ARG A 142 31.33 -9.21 -8.19
N ALA A 143 32.17 -9.06 -7.17
CA ALA A 143 31.76 -9.07 -5.78
C ALA A 143 30.82 -7.90 -5.47
N GLY A 144 31.09 -6.71 -6.00
CA GLY A 144 30.23 -5.52 -5.86
C GLY A 144 28.87 -5.70 -6.53
N GLU A 145 28.81 -6.28 -7.73
CA GLU A 145 27.53 -6.64 -8.37
C GLU A 145 26.72 -7.65 -7.55
N LEU A 146 27.38 -8.66 -6.98
CA LEU A 146 26.73 -9.65 -6.11
C LEU A 146 26.19 -9.00 -4.83
N ALA A 147 26.99 -8.15 -4.18
CA ALA A 147 26.58 -7.41 -2.99
C ALA A 147 25.34 -6.54 -3.28
N ARG A 148 25.37 -5.77 -4.37
CA ARG A 148 24.20 -4.96 -4.79
C ARG A 148 22.95 -5.81 -5.02
N HIS A 149 23.09 -7.01 -5.58
CA HIS A 149 21.94 -7.91 -5.74
C HIS A 149 21.44 -8.43 -4.39
N ALA A 150 22.34 -8.85 -3.50
CA ALA A 150 22.00 -9.34 -2.17
C ALA A 150 21.30 -8.26 -1.33
N ASP A 151 21.77 -7.02 -1.38
CA ASP A 151 21.15 -5.89 -0.67
C ASP A 151 19.72 -5.64 -1.18
N ARG A 152 19.51 -5.63 -2.51
CA ARG A 152 18.17 -5.50 -3.10
C ARG A 152 17.22 -6.63 -2.67
N LEU A 153 17.72 -7.87 -2.63
CA LEU A 153 16.93 -9.02 -2.18
C LEU A 153 16.57 -8.90 -0.70
N THR A 154 17.51 -8.47 0.14
CA THR A 154 17.31 -8.31 1.58
C THR A 154 16.24 -7.27 1.87
N VAL A 155 16.32 -6.10 1.23
CA VAL A 155 15.29 -5.04 1.35
C VAL A 155 13.93 -5.55 0.87
N ALA A 156 13.87 -6.26 -0.27
CA ALA A 156 12.61 -6.81 -0.78
C ALA A 156 11.99 -7.86 0.17
N LEU A 157 12.81 -8.73 0.76
CA LEU A 157 12.37 -9.74 1.72
C LEU A 157 11.90 -9.11 3.03
N GLN A 158 12.61 -8.11 3.55
CA GLN A 158 12.20 -7.36 4.73
C GLN A 158 10.86 -6.65 4.51
N ALA A 159 10.68 -6.00 3.35
CA ALA A 159 9.41 -5.36 2.99
C ALA A 159 8.26 -6.39 2.87
N CYS A 160 8.52 -7.56 2.28
CA CYS A 160 7.54 -8.65 2.19
C CYS A 160 7.14 -9.15 3.59
N ASN A 161 8.12 -9.39 4.47
CA ASN A 161 7.88 -9.85 5.84
C ASN A 161 7.12 -8.81 6.67
N ALA A 162 7.50 -7.52 6.58
CA ALA A 162 6.81 -6.44 7.26
C ALA A 162 5.36 -6.30 6.77
N SER A 163 5.13 -6.44 5.47
CA SER A 163 3.79 -6.44 4.88
C SER A 163 2.96 -7.63 5.39
N TYR A 164 3.55 -8.82 5.42
CA TYR A 164 2.91 -10.02 5.94
C TYR A 164 2.49 -9.83 7.41
N ILE A 165 3.41 -9.41 8.28
CA ILE A 165 3.13 -9.12 9.70
C ILE A 165 2.04 -8.05 9.85
N GLY A 166 2.07 -6.99 9.05
CA GLY A 166 1.07 -5.92 9.08
C GLY A 166 -0.35 -6.39 8.71
N VAL A 167 -0.45 -7.38 7.82
CA VAL A 167 -1.72 -7.96 7.35
C VAL A 167 -2.22 -9.06 8.29
N THR A 168 -1.34 -9.91 8.82
CA THR A 168 -1.70 -11.04 9.70
C THR A 168 -1.83 -10.65 11.16
N GLY A 169 -1.26 -9.51 11.59
CA GLY A 169 -1.25 -9.10 13.00
C GLY A 169 -0.40 -10.00 13.90
N SER A 170 0.43 -10.88 13.32
CA SER A 170 1.33 -11.75 14.06
C SER A 170 2.57 -10.96 14.49
N ALA A 171 2.42 -10.16 15.54
CA ALA A 171 3.55 -9.70 16.33
C ALA A 171 4.01 -10.87 17.21
N HIS A 172 5.26 -11.31 17.05
CA HIS A 172 5.92 -12.12 18.07
C HIS A 172 6.37 -11.22 19.22
#